data_AF-A0ABD1M510-F1
#
_entry.id   AF-A0ABD1M510-F1
#
_cell.length_a   1.000
_cell.length_b   1.000
_cell.length_c   1.000
_cell.angle_alpha   90.00
_cell.angle_beta   90.00
_cell.angle_gamma   90.00
#
_symmetry.space_group_name_H-M   'P 1'
#
loop_
_entity.id
_entity.type
_entity.pdbx_description
1 polymer ?
#
loop_
_entity_poly.entity_id
_entity_poly.type
_entity_poly.pdbx_seq_one_letter_code
_entity_poly.pdbx_strand_id
1 'polypeptide(L)'
;MILVNGNPTEDLKTQSLIKQLLYNSKFQVACPIPFDEANLWKGQSGPELKQKIQQQFRNINALMDSVGCEKCRLWWKLQVLGLGTALKILFSVDGKENSRQTLQLQRNEVIALTNLINRLSESVKFDHEMGPTAERITEEHGSAHIALINSWKRVWSYVSRT
;
A
#
# COMPACT_ATOMS: atom_id res chain seq x y z
N MET A 1 12.85 -3.54 -21.81
CA MET A 1 12.33 -2.51 -22.74
C MET A 1 10.93 -2.12 -22.29
N ILE A 2 10.78 -1.21 -21.32
CA ILE A 2 9.44 -0.82 -20.82
C ILE A 2 9.29 0.71 -20.59
N LEU A 3 10.40 1.44 -20.40
CA LEU A 3 10.39 2.90 -20.27
C LEU A 3 11.22 3.50 -21.40
N VAL A 4 10.62 3.65 -22.58
CA VAL A 4 11.21 4.32 -23.74
C VAL A 4 10.38 5.56 -24.05
N ASN A 5 10.92 6.74 -23.78
CA ASN A 5 10.23 8.02 -23.98
C ASN A 5 10.67 8.74 -25.26
N GLY A 6 11.47 8.09 -26.10
CA GLY A 6 11.98 8.63 -27.37
C GLY A 6 13.30 9.40 -27.23
N ASN A 7 13.79 9.62 -26.01
CA ASN A 7 15.12 10.14 -25.72
C ASN A 7 16.00 9.04 -25.11
N PRO A 8 16.98 8.49 -25.86
CA PRO A 8 17.78 7.36 -25.39
C PRO A 8 18.61 7.67 -24.15
N THR A 9 19.02 8.94 -23.95
CA THR A 9 19.82 9.34 -22.79
C THR A 9 18.98 9.31 -21.51
N GLU A 10 17.74 9.78 -21.57
CA GLU A 10 16.82 9.78 -20.42
C GLU A 10 16.33 8.37 -20.08
N ASP A 11 16.10 7.54 -21.10
CA ASP A 11 15.70 6.15 -20.93
C ASP A 11 16.80 5.34 -20.21
N LEU A 12 18.07 5.53 -20.61
CA LEU A 12 19.21 4.90 -19.94
C LEU A 12 19.36 5.38 -18.49
N LYS A 13 19.21 6.69 -18.25
CA LYS A 13 19.23 7.26 -16.88
C LYS A 13 18.13 6.66 -16.02
N THR A 14 16.90 6.60 -16.52
CA THR A 14 15.74 6.05 -15.81
C THR A 14 15.96 4.59 -15.44
N GLN A 15 16.46 3.78 -16.39
CA GLN A 15 16.81 2.38 -16.12
C GLN A 15 17.91 2.24 -15.07
N SER A 16 18.93 3.10 -15.11
CA SER A 16 20.01 3.12 -14.11
C SER A 16 19.46 3.43 -12.72
N LEU A 17 18.62 4.45 -12.59
CA LEU A 17 18.00 4.84 -11.31
C LEU A 17 17.13 3.74 -10.72
N ILE A 18 16.30 3.08 -11.55
CA ILE A 18 15.48 1.95 -11.09
C ILE A 18 16.37 0.80 -10.60
N LYS A 19 17.45 0.47 -11.32
CA LYS A 19 18.39 -0.55 -10.86
C LYS A 19 19.06 -0.16 -9.54
N GLN A 20 19.48 1.09 -9.40
CA GLN A 20 20.07 1.58 -8.15
C GLN A 20 19.09 1.53 -6.98
N LEU A 21 17.81 1.79 -7.22
CA LEU A 21 16.76 1.65 -6.22
C LEU A 21 16.58 0.20 -5.79
N LEU A 22 16.46 -0.74 -6.74
CA LEU A 22 16.25 -2.17 -6.46
C LEU A 22 17.44 -2.84 -5.77
N TYR A 23 18.66 -2.47 -6.15
CA TYR A 23 19.90 -3.05 -5.62
C TYR A 23 20.52 -2.22 -4.49
N ASN A 24 19.79 -1.28 -3.90
CA ASN A 24 20.31 -0.49 -2.79
C ASN A 24 20.50 -1.37 -1.54
N SER A 25 21.71 -1.38 -0.98
CA SER A 25 22.03 -2.17 0.21
C SER A 25 21.19 -1.79 1.44
N LYS A 26 20.77 -0.52 1.56
CA LYS A 26 19.91 -0.08 2.66
C LYS A 26 18.56 -0.76 2.64
N PHE A 27 17.97 -0.98 1.45
CA PHE A 27 16.70 -1.69 1.33
C PHE A 27 16.85 -3.19 1.58
N GLN A 28 17.96 -3.79 1.15
CA GLN A 28 18.21 -5.21 1.39
C GLN A 28 18.40 -5.53 2.88
N VAL A 29 19.02 -4.61 3.65
CA VAL A 29 19.20 -4.78 5.10
C VAL A 29 17.95 -4.38 5.89
N ALA A 30 17.25 -3.31 5.48
CA ALA A 30 16.06 -2.83 6.17
C ALA A 30 14.81 -3.68 5.90
N CYS A 31 14.78 -4.41 4.78
CA CYS A 31 13.71 -5.34 4.44
C CYS A 31 14.26 -6.77 4.39
N PRO A 32 14.56 -7.40 5.56
CA PRO A 32 14.66 -8.85 5.58
C PRO A 32 13.35 -9.40 5.03
N ILE A 33 13.40 -10.41 4.16
CA ILE A 33 12.23 -10.99 3.46
C ILE A 33 11.07 -11.11 4.46
N PRO A 34 10.10 -10.18 4.46
CA PRO A 34 9.15 -10.08 5.56
C PRO A 34 8.05 -11.13 5.44
N PHE A 35 8.01 -11.82 4.30
CA PHE A 35 6.89 -12.63 3.88
C PHE A 35 7.41 -13.88 3.19
N ASP A 36 7.02 -15.07 3.68
CA ASP A 36 7.32 -16.34 3.01
C ASP A 36 6.25 -16.59 1.95
N GLU A 37 6.55 -16.19 0.71
CA GLU A 37 5.64 -16.33 -0.43
C GLU A 37 5.20 -17.78 -0.61
N ALA A 38 6.15 -18.72 -0.43
CA ALA A 38 5.87 -20.13 -0.57
C ALA A 38 4.83 -20.60 0.45
N ASN A 39 4.81 -20.10 1.68
CA ASN A 39 3.79 -20.47 2.67
C ASN A 39 2.41 -19.84 2.42
N LEU A 40 2.34 -18.63 1.82
CA LEU A 40 1.05 -18.03 1.46
C LEU A 40 0.34 -18.84 0.36
N TRP A 41 1.12 -19.48 -0.52
CA TRP A 41 0.58 -20.19 -1.69
C TRP A 41 0.66 -21.72 -1.61
N LYS A 42 1.36 -22.30 -0.63
CA LYS A 42 1.39 -23.75 -0.38
C LYS A 42 0.04 -24.22 0.18
N GLY A 43 -0.74 -24.87 -0.68
CA GLY A 43 -1.97 -25.57 -0.31
C GLY A 43 -2.97 -25.68 -1.46
N GLN A 44 -3.97 -26.55 -1.29
CA GLN A 44 -5.07 -26.74 -2.27
C GLN A 44 -5.87 -25.43 -2.50
N SER A 45 -5.81 -24.49 -1.54
CA SER A 45 -6.50 -23.20 -1.57
C SER A 45 -5.72 -22.05 -2.23
N GLY A 46 -4.46 -22.23 -2.65
CA GLY A 46 -3.68 -21.17 -3.31
C GLY A 46 -4.34 -20.63 -4.59
N PRO A 47 -4.78 -21.51 -5.52
CA PRO A 47 -5.53 -21.11 -6.72
C PRO A 47 -6.88 -20.45 -6.40
N GLU A 48 -7.59 -20.94 -5.38
CA GLU A 48 -8.88 -20.38 -4.93
C GLU A 48 -8.69 -18.99 -4.31
N LEU A 49 -7.64 -18.80 -3.50
CA LEU A 49 -7.28 -17.53 -2.89
C LEU A 49 -6.90 -16.50 -3.96
N LYS A 50 -6.13 -16.91 -4.98
CA LYS A 50 -5.83 -16.07 -6.14
C LYS A 50 -7.10 -15.64 -6.87
N GLN A 51 -8.02 -16.56 -7.15
CA GLN A 51 -9.30 -16.23 -7.79
C GLN A 51 -10.15 -15.29 -6.94
N LYS A 52 -10.20 -15.50 -5.62
CA LYS A 52 -10.93 -14.65 -4.68
C LYS A 52 -10.37 -13.24 -4.64
N ILE A 53 -9.04 -13.09 -4.52
CA ILE A 53 -8.37 -11.78 -4.56
C ILE A 53 -8.66 -11.09 -5.89
N GLN A 54 -8.51 -11.79 -7.02
CA GLN A 54 -8.82 -11.23 -8.34
C GLN A 54 -10.28 -10.79 -8.47
N GLN A 55 -11.22 -11.56 -7.93
CA GLN A 55 -12.63 -11.20 -7.94
C GLN A 55 -12.89 -9.96 -7.08
N GLN A 56 -12.29 -9.87 -5.89
CA GLN A 56 -12.39 -8.69 -5.04
C GLN A 56 -11.83 -7.45 -5.75
N PHE A 57 -10.68 -7.57 -6.42
CA PHE A 57 -10.12 -6.48 -7.22
C PHE A 57 -11.07 -6.03 -8.34
N ARG A 58 -11.74 -6.95 -9.04
CA ARG A 58 -12.75 -6.60 -10.06
C ARG A 58 -13.94 -5.85 -9.46
N ASN A 59 -14.44 -6.31 -8.30
CA ASN A 59 -15.57 -5.67 -7.62
C ASN A 59 -15.20 -4.26 -7.14
N ILE A 60 -14.02 -4.11 -6.54
CA ILE A 60 -13.49 -2.82 -6.10
C ILE A 60 -13.30 -1.89 -7.30
N ASN A 61 -12.83 -2.42 -8.44
CA ASN A 61 -12.67 -1.63 -9.67
C ASN A 61 -14.00 -1.12 -10.22
N ALA A 62 -15.06 -1.93 -10.17
CA ALA A 62 -16.40 -1.55 -10.60
C ALA A 62 -17.03 -0.45 -9.72
N LEU A 63 -16.82 -0.50 -8.40
CA LEU A 63 -17.33 0.53 -7.47
C LEU A 63 -16.85 1.94 -7.87
N MET A 64 -15.67 2.02 -8.47
CA MET A 64 -14.98 3.30 -8.58
C MET A 64 -15.26 4.03 -9.88
N ASP A 65 -16.02 3.42 -10.79
CA ASP A 65 -16.64 4.12 -11.90
C ASP A 65 -17.76 5.06 -11.42
N SER A 66 -18.29 4.85 -10.21
CA SER A 66 -19.30 5.70 -9.58
C SER A 66 -18.74 6.92 -8.83
N VAL A 67 -17.42 7.12 -8.82
CA VAL A 67 -16.81 8.29 -8.17
C VAL A 67 -16.92 9.52 -9.08
N GLY A 68 -17.69 10.53 -8.65
CA GLY A 68 -17.91 11.78 -9.39
C GLY A 68 -16.68 12.70 -9.48
N CYS A 69 -15.70 12.55 -8.58
CA CYS A 69 -14.44 13.27 -8.62
C CYS A 69 -13.50 12.64 -9.66
N GLU A 70 -13.27 13.32 -10.79
CA GLU A 70 -12.42 12.79 -11.88
C GLU A 70 -10.97 12.57 -11.45
N LYS A 71 -10.40 13.48 -10.66
CA LYS A 71 -9.03 13.33 -10.13
C LYS A 71 -8.93 12.11 -9.22
N CYS A 72 -9.87 11.95 -8.30
CA CYS A 72 -9.93 10.83 -7.38
C CYS A 72 -10.08 9.53 -8.16
N ARG A 73 -10.97 9.52 -9.17
CA ARG A 73 -11.16 8.39 -10.08
C ARG A 73 -9.90 8.05 -10.88
N LEU A 74 -9.09 9.03 -11.28
CA LEU A 74 -7.84 8.76 -11.98
C LEU A 74 -6.79 8.16 -11.03
N TRP A 75 -6.55 8.80 -9.89
CA TRP A 75 -5.53 8.37 -8.93
C TRP A 75 -5.81 7.02 -8.32
N TRP A 76 -7.08 6.73 -8.00
CA TRP A 76 -7.43 5.43 -7.45
C TRP A 76 -7.22 4.30 -8.49
N LYS A 77 -7.57 4.53 -9.78
CA LYS A 77 -7.34 3.53 -10.85
C LYS A 77 -5.85 3.24 -11.00
N LEU A 78 -5.02 4.28 -10.90
CA LEU A 78 -3.57 4.14 -10.93
C LEU A 78 -3.05 3.30 -9.74
N GLN A 79 -3.53 3.56 -8.52
CA GLN A 79 -3.12 2.80 -7.33
C GLN A 79 -3.56 1.34 -7.40
N VAL A 80 -4.79 1.06 -7.83
CA VAL A 80 -5.29 -0.31 -7.97
C VAL A 80 -4.59 -1.07 -9.08
N LEU A 81 -4.25 -0.41 -10.19
CA LEU A 81 -3.39 -1.00 -11.22
C LEU A 81 -2.00 -1.34 -10.65
N GLY A 82 -1.43 -0.46 -9.81
CA GLY A 82 -0.16 -0.71 -9.12
C GLY A 82 -0.23 -1.93 -8.19
N LEU A 83 -1.29 -2.04 -7.39
CA LEU A 83 -1.51 -3.17 -6.48
C LEU A 83 -1.71 -4.49 -7.26
N GLY A 84 -2.51 -4.45 -8.33
CA GLY A 84 -2.68 -5.61 -9.22
C GLY A 84 -1.38 -6.04 -9.88
N THR A 85 -0.52 -5.08 -10.24
CA THR A 85 0.83 -5.36 -10.78
C THR A 85 1.71 -6.01 -9.73
N ALA A 86 1.71 -5.51 -8.49
CA ALA A 86 2.46 -6.11 -7.38
C ALA A 86 2.04 -7.56 -7.13
N LEU A 87 0.72 -7.83 -7.12
CA LEU A 87 0.19 -9.18 -6.99
C LEU A 87 0.57 -10.07 -8.18
N LYS A 88 0.54 -9.56 -9.42
CA LYS A 88 0.98 -10.28 -10.61
C LYS A 88 2.45 -10.70 -10.52
N ILE A 89 3.32 -9.84 -10.00
CA ILE A 89 4.73 -10.16 -9.73
C ILE A 89 4.83 -11.26 -8.67
N LEU A 90 4.13 -11.09 -7.54
CA LEU A 90 4.11 -12.05 -6.43
C LEU A 90 3.67 -13.45 -6.88
N PHE A 91 2.60 -13.53 -7.69
CA PHE A 91 2.10 -14.79 -8.25
C PHE A 91 3.01 -15.44 -9.29
N SER A 92 3.98 -14.71 -9.85
CA SER A 92 4.87 -15.22 -10.88
C SER A 92 6.12 -15.91 -10.29
N VAL A 93 6.39 -15.75 -8.99
CA VAL A 93 7.60 -16.30 -8.33
C VAL A 93 7.45 -17.80 -7.99
N ASP A 94 6.25 -18.28 -7.67
CA ASP A 94 6.02 -19.67 -7.22
C ASP A 94 5.58 -20.67 -8.31
N GLY A 95 5.45 -20.23 -9.56
CA GLY A 95 4.96 -21.05 -10.68
C GLY A 95 5.98 -22.02 -11.27
N LYS A 96 6.62 -22.87 -10.46
CA LYS A 96 7.63 -23.83 -10.95
C LYS A 96 7.10 -25.09 -11.64
N GLU A 97 5.78 -25.25 -11.79
CA GLU A 97 5.23 -26.48 -12.36
C GLU A 97 4.34 -26.33 -13.59
N ASN A 98 3.74 -25.18 -13.92
CA ASN A 98 2.94 -25.11 -15.15
C ASN A 98 2.93 -23.73 -15.83
N SER A 99 3.61 -23.73 -16.99
CA SER A 99 3.68 -22.69 -18.02
C SER A 99 4.69 -21.57 -17.80
N ARG A 100 5.51 -21.40 -18.85
CA ARG A 100 6.46 -20.32 -19.11
C ARG A 100 5.74 -18.97 -19.25
N GLN A 101 5.02 -18.53 -18.23
CA GLN A 101 4.52 -17.16 -18.17
C GLN A 101 5.70 -16.26 -17.86
N THR A 102 6.43 -15.87 -18.90
CA THR A 102 7.41 -14.79 -18.81
C THR A 102 6.71 -13.59 -18.21
N LEU A 103 7.10 -13.19 -17.00
CA LEU A 103 6.57 -12.00 -16.32
C LEU A 103 6.73 -10.80 -17.25
N GLN A 104 5.68 -10.45 -17.96
CA GLN A 104 5.67 -9.34 -18.90
C GLN A 104 4.83 -8.23 -18.28
N LEU A 105 5.52 -7.15 -17.92
CA LEU A 105 4.92 -5.93 -17.41
C LEU A 105 4.77 -4.93 -18.56
N GLN A 106 3.58 -4.37 -18.69
CA GLN A 106 3.30 -3.27 -19.60
C GLN A 106 3.85 -1.96 -19.03
N ARG A 107 4.04 -0.95 -19.89
CA ARG A 107 4.50 0.38 -19.48
C ARG A 107 3.64 0.98 -18.39
N ASN A 108 2.32 0.88 -18.53
CA ASN A 108 1.36 1.41 -17.56
C ASN A 108 1.43 0.67 -16.22
N GLU A 109 1.67 -0.65 -16.23
CA GLU A 109 1.85 -1.46 -15.01
C GLU A 109 3.11 -0.99 -14.24
N VAL A 110 4.22 -0.74 -14.94
CA VAL A 110 5.46 -0.23 -14.31
C VAL A 110 5.29 1.18 -13.77
N ILE A 111 4.63 2.07 -14.50
CA ILE A 111 4.34 3.44 -14.06
C ILE A 111 3.45 3.40 -12.81
N ALA A 112 2.39 2.61 -12.84
CA ALA A 112 1.46 2.46 -11.73
C ALA A 112 2.14 1.89 -10.47
N LEU A 113 2.98 0.86 -10.64
CA LEU A 113 3.73 0.25 -9.54
C LEU A 113 4.71 1.26 -8.91
N THR A 114 5.45 2.01 -9.74
CA THR A 114 6.39 3.03 -9.26
C THR A 114 5.67 4.14 -8.51
N ASN A 115 4.53 4.60 -9.05
CA ASN A 115 3.73 5.65 -8.41
C ASN A 115 3.14 5.18 -7.07
N LEU A 116 2.67 3.92 -7.02
CA LEU A 116 2.18 3.31 -5.79
C LEU A 116 3.28 3.26 -4.72
N ILE A 117 4.48 2.78 -5.06
CA ILE A 117 5.62 2.74 -4.12
C ILE A 117 5.94 4.14 -3.60
N ASN A 118 5.96 5.16 -4.47
CA ASN A 118 6.20 6.54 -4.04
C ASN A 118 5.14 7.03 -3.06
N ARG A 119 3.85 6.80 -3.35
CA ARG A 119 2.74 7.21 -2.47
C ARG A 119 2.77 6.49 -1.13
N LEU A 120 3.11 5.20 -1.11
CA LEU A 120 3.28 4.44 0.13
C LEU A 120 4.47 4.97 0.93
N SER A 121 5.59 5.28 0.27
CA SER A 121 6.76 5.87 0.92
C SER A 121 6.44 7.23 1.55
N GLU A 122 5.69 8.08 0.85
CA GLU A 122 5.23 9.37 1.38
C GLU A 122 4.26 9.17 2.55
N SER A 123 3.38 8.17 2.49
CA SER A 123 2.46 7.83 3.58
C SER A 123 3.20 7.38 4.84
N VAL A 124 4.22 6.52 4.71
CA VAL A 124 5.04 6.06 5.84
C VAL A 124 5.86 7.21 6.42
N LYS A 125 6.42 8.07 5.56
CA LYS A 125 7.13 9.27 6.01
C LYS A 125 6.20 10.22 6.77
N PHE A 126 4.98 10.43 6.27
CA PHE A 126 3.98 11.27 6.92
C PHE A 126 3.60 10.71 8.29
N ASP A 127 3.40 9.40 8.42
CA ASP A 127 3.13 8.76 9.71
C ASP A 127 4.27 8.99 10.72
N HIS A 128 5.53 8.87 10.29
CA HIS A 128 6.69 9.14 11.15
C HIS A 128 6.78 10.62 11.58
N GLU A 129 6.42 11.56 10.70
CA GLU A 129 6.43 12.99 11.00
C GLU A 129 5.24 13.42 11.88
N MET A 130 4.07 12.82 11.67
CA MET A 130 2.84 13.17 12.38
C MET A 130 2.63 12.39 13.68
N GLY A 131 3.21 11.20 13.83
CA GLY A 131 3.09 10.36 15.03
C GLY A 131 3.32 11.13 16.34
N PRO A 132 4.45 11.86 16.49
CA PRO A 132 4.74 12.63 17.70
C PRO A 132 3.75 13.79 17.95
N THR A 133 3.07 14.27 16.91
CA THR A 133 2.08 15.35 17.03
C THR A 133 0.69 14.79 17.33
N ALA A 134 0.36 13.63 16.75
CA ALA A 134 -0.86 12.90 17.06
C ALA A 134 -0.88 12.46 18.53
N GLU A 135 0.22 11.88 19.03
CA GLU A 135 0.37 11.46 20.44
C GLU A 135 0.12 12.61 21.42
N ARG A 136 0.71 13.79 21.17
CA ARG A 136 0.49 15.00 21.97
C ARG A 136 -0.97 15.46 22.00
N ILE A 137 -1.66 15.38 20.85
CA ILE A 137 -3.09 15.75 20.76
C ILE A 137 -3.96 14.75 21.53
N THR A 138 -3.65 13.45 21.47
CA THR A 138 -4.34 12.42 22.27
C THR A 138 -4.10 12.57 23.77
N GLU A 139 -2.90 12.97 24.20
CA GLU A 139 -2.61 13.21 25.62
C GLU A 139 -3.37 14.44 26.15
N GLU A 140 -3.41 15.54 25.40
CA GLU A 140 -4.16 16.75 25.77
C GLU A 140 -5.67 16.50 25.83
N HIS A 141 -6.25 15.82 24.83
CA HIS A 141 -7.67 15.48 24.82
C HIS A 141 -8.03 14.41 25.85
N GLY A 142 -7.16 13.42 26.09
CA GLY A 142 -7.36 12.40 27.13
C GLY A 142 -7.41 13.03 28.53
N SER A 143 -6.52 13.99 28.80
CA SER A 143 -6.51 14.75 30.06
C SER A 143 -7.78 15.59 30.24
N ALA A 144 -8.22 16.30 29.19
CA ALA A 144 -9.45 17.09 29.22
C ALA A 144 -10.72 16.22 29.41
N HIS A 145 -10.79 15.06 28.76
CA HIS A 145 -11.93 14.15 28.86
C HIS A 145 -11.99 13.46 30.23
N ILE A 146 -10.85 13.07 30.80
CA ILE A 146 -10.76 12.53 32.17
C ILE A 146 -11.13 13.61 33.20
N ALA A 147 -10.69 14.85 33.01
CA ALA A 147 -11.05 15.97 33.88
C ALA A 147 -12.56 16.25 33.87
N LEU A 148 -13.20 16.21 32.69
CA LEU A 148 -14.65 16.34 32.57
C LEU A 148 -15.40 15.20 33.26
N ILE A 149 -15.02 13.93 33.02
CA ILE A 149 -15.65 12.77 33.67
C ILE A 149 -15.52 12.86 35.19
N ASN A 150 -14.36 13.27 35.70
CA ASN A 150 -14.13 13.42 37.14
C ASN A 150 -14.93 14.59 37.75
N SER A 151 -15.12 15.68 37.01
CA SER A 151 -15.97 16.80 37.42
C SER A 151 -17.43 16.36 37.54
N TRP A 152 -17.95 15.65 36.52
CA TRP A 152 -19.31 15.11 36.51
C TRP A 152 -19.55 14.07 37.61
N LYS A 153 -18.59 13.18 37.87
CA LYS A 153 -18.66 12.26 39.03
C LYS A 153 -18.78 12.99 40.36
N ARG A 154 -18.07 14.11 40.51
CA ARG A 154 -18.09 14.92 41.74
C ARG A 154 -19.45 15.59 41.92
N VAL A 155 -20.01 16.19 40.87
CA VAL A 155 -21.35 16.78 40.89
C VAL A 155 -22.41 15.71 41.20
N TRP A 156 -22.32 14.54 40.58
CA TRP A 156 -23.23 13.42 40.84
C TRP A 156 -23.18 12.96 42.31
N SER A 157 -21.99 12.95 42.93
CA SER A 157 -21.84 12.59 44.34
C SER A 157 -22.48 13.60 45.31
N TYR A 158 -22.64 14.86 44.91
CA TYR A 158 -23.37 15.87 45.69
C TYR A 158 -24.88 15.70 45.54
N VAL A 159 -25.36 15.40 44.33
CA VAL A 159 -26.78 15.21 44.03
C VAL A 159 -27.34 13.91 44.63
N SER A 160 -26.56 12.83 44.67
CA SER A 160 -26.98 11.57 45.32
C SER A 160 -26.93 11.59 46.85
N ARG A 161 -26.52 12.70 47.47
CA ARG A 161 -26.39 12.83 48.93
C ARG A 161 -27.46 13.76 49.55
N THR A 162 -28.36 14.28 48.72
CA THR A 162 -29.65 14.90 49.06
C THR A 162 -30.78 13.95 48.71
#